data_AF-A0A2T2XVF9-F1
#
_entry.id   AF-A0A2T2XVF9-F1
#
_cell.length_a   1.000
_cell.length_b   1.000
_cell.length_c   1.000
_cell.angle_alpha   90.00
_cell.angle_beta   90.00
_cell.angle_gamma   90.00
#
_symmetry.space_group_name_H-M   'P 1'
#
loop_
_entity.id
_entity.type
_entity.pdbx_description
1 polymer ?
#
loop_
_entity_poly.entity_id
_entity_poly.type
_entity_poly.pdbx_seq_one_letter_code
_entity_poly.pdbx_strand_id
1 'polypeptide(L)'
;MINKIQGMNNTTYRHLFEDAKIFTIEKQFSLDSYPMNDCEANVSDLIEELSGLFFEYTKNYLNHNFNPIIKFGGDCANVHLQILCFINEYYRSISANITIGEVLLSEQLGFKFNQDRCIEWLEHGSPPIFDSHAWITINNDYILDCTIGTYINTRIDPDSATNKSEELYGGLIFGHADNLQHIAFSNLKGKTPQEYLKIKYTPVIIGKSALYMLAPGHT
;
A
#
# COMPACT_ATOMS: atom_id res chain seq x y z
N MET A 1 -7.30 9.06 45.79
CA MET A 1 -6.09 8.61 45.07
C MET A 1 -6.22 7.14 44.77
N ILE A 2 -6.58 6.78 43.54
CA ILE A 2 -6.13 5.53 42.91
C ILE A 2 -5.77 5.93 41.48
N ASN A 3 -4.47 5.90 41.20
CA ASN A 3 -3.87 6.25 39.93
C ASN A 3 -4.41 5.31 38.84
N LYS A 4 -5.17 5.86 37.89
CA LYS A 4 -5.28 5.27 36.54
C LYS A 4 -4.09 5.77 35.74
N ILE A 5 -2.98 5.05 35.86
CA ILE A 5 -1.89 5.11 34.89
C ILE A 5 -1.74 3.71 34.32
N GLN A 6 -1.51 3.68 33.00
CA GLN A 6 -1.04 2.57 32.17
C GLN A 6 -2.08 1.62 31.57
N GLY A 7 -2.41 1.97 30.32
CA GLY A 7 -2.73 1.05 29.24
C GLY A 7 -2.59 1.83 27.93
N MET A 8 -1.39 2.37 27.63
CA MET A 8 -1.08 2.79 26.26
C MET A 8 -1.17 1.52 25.42
N ASN A 9 -2.25 1.38 24.65
CA ASN A 9 -2.39 0.30 23.68
C ASN A 9 -1.22 0.42 22.69
N ASN A 10 -0.20 -0.43 22.86
CA ASN A 10 0.78 -0.71 21.82
C ASN A 10 0.08 -1.54 20.73
N THR A 11 -0.87 -0.93 20.02
CA THR A 11 -1.49 -1.56 18.87
C THR A 11 -0.43 -1.68 17.78
N THR A 12 0.01 -2.91 17.53
CA THR A 12 0.97 -3.21 16.47
C THR A 12 0.27 -3.23 15.12
N TYR A 13 1.03 -3.11 14.03
CA TYR A 13 0.49 -3.26 12.68
C TYR A 13 -0.23 -4.60 12.49
N ARG A 14 0.33 -5.68 13.05
CA ARG A 14 -0.29 -7.01 13.02
C ARG A 14 -1.70 -7.01 13.61
N HIS A 15 -1.91 -6.34 14.75
CA HIS A 15 -3.25 -6.22 15.34
C HIS A 15 -4.19 -5.43 14.44
N LEU A 16 -3.73 -4.30 13.88
CA LEU A 16 -4.53 -3.50 12.94
C LEU A 16 -4.90 -4.31 11.69
N PHE A 17 -3.98 -5.14 11.18
CA PHE A 17 -4.23 -5.96 10.00
C PHE A 17 -5.24 -7.08 10.29
N GLU A 18 -5.20 -7.70 11.46
CA GLU A 18 -6.24 -8.64 11.89
C GLU A 18 -7.61 -7.95 12.05
N ASP A 19 -7.66 -6.73 12.58
CA ASP A 19 -8.90 -5.95 12.65
C ASP A 19 -9.45 -5.64 11.24
N ALA A 20 -8.57 -5.29 10.30
CA ALA A 20 -8.94 -5.07 8.90
C ALA A 20 -9.42 -6.34 8.21
N LYS A 21 -8.83 -7.51 8.52
CA LYS A 21 -9.30 -8.83 8.04
C LYS A 21 -10.73 -9.12 8.52
N ILE A 22 -10.98 -8.95 9.81
CA ILE A 22 -12.30 -9.16 10.41
C ILE A 22 -13.33 -8.26 9.72
N PHE A 23 -13.02 -6.95 9.63
CA PHE A 23 -13.88 -5.99 8.96
C PHE A 23 -14.16 -6.35 7.50
N THR A 24 -13.13 -6.77 6.76
CA THR A 24 -13.25 -7.21 5.35
C THR A 24 -14.24 -8.38 5.21
N ILE A 25 -14.13 -9.38 6.09
CA ILE A 25 -15.01 -10.56 6.10
C ILE A 25 -16.44 -10.17 6.49
N GLU A 26 -16.62 -9.27 7.46
CA GLU A 26 -17.94 -8.74 7.85
C GLU A 26 -18.63 -7.99 6.71
N LYS A 27 -17.85 -7.31 5.85
CA LYS A 27 -18.33 -6.68 4.61
C LYS A 27 -18.46 -7.66 3.44
N GLN A 28 -18.34 -8.96 3.69
CA GLN A 28 -18.54 -10.05 2.73
C GLN A 28 -17.52 -10.03 1.57
N PHE A 29 -16.33 -9.50 1.82
CA PHE A 29 -15.22 -9.54 0.87
C PHE A 29 -14.24 -10.67 1.19
N SER A 30 -13.59 -11.17 0.13
CA SER A 30 -12.58 -12.21 0.23
C SER A 30 -11.19 -11.62 0.39
N LEU A 31 -10.35 -12.31 1.16
CA LEU A 31 -8.91 -12.07 1.16
C LEU A 31 -8.30 -12.57 -0.17
N ASP A 32 -7.20 -11.96 -0.61
CA ASP A 32 -6.46 -12.42 -1.80
C ASP A 32 -5.65 -13.69 -1.49
N SER A 33 -5.14 -13.77 -0.26
CA SER A 33 -4.44 -14.94 0.25
C SER A 33 -4.59 -15.04 1.77
N TYR A 34 -4.39 -16.25 2.30
CA TYR A 34 -4.36 -16.50 3.73
C TYR A 34 -2.91 -16.62 4.22
N PRO A 35 -2.60 -16.15 5.43
CA PRO A 35 -1.24 -16.19 5.96
C PRO A 35 -0.67 -17.61 5.95
N MET A 36 0.56 -17.73 5.47
CA MET A 36 1.32 -18.99 5.47
C MET A 36 2.54 -18.85 6.39
N ASN A 37 2.90 -19.92 7.09
CA ASN A 37 4.17 -19.95 7.80
C ASN A 37 5.29 -20.14 6.76
N ASP A 38 6.31 -19.30 6.81
CA ASP A 38 7.62 -19.48 6.12
C ASP A 38 7.72 -18.97 4.66
N CYS A 39 7.78 -17.64 4.47
CA CYS A 39 7.98 -17.02 3.15
C CYS A 39 9.20 -16.07 3.07
N GLU A 40 10.01 -15.95 4.11
CA GLU A 40 11.04 -14.90 4.23
C GLU A 40 12.08 -14.92 3.10
N ALA A 41 12.58 -16.10 2.71
CA ALA A 41 13.56 -16.22 1.62
C ALA A 41 13.00 -15.67 0.29
N ASN A 42 11.75 -16.00 -0.02
CA ASN A 42 11.11 -15.58 -1.27
C ASN A 42 10.71 -14.09 -1.26
N VAL A 43 10.55 -13.49 -0.08
CA VAL A 43 10.30 -12.04 0.04
C VAL A 43 11.55 -11.25 -0.35
N SER A 44 12.75 -11.69 0.05
CA SER A 44 14.00 -11.00 -0.34
C SER A 44 14.18 -10.99 -1.86
N ASP A 45 13.99 -12.15 -2.51
CA ASP A 45 14.08 -12.29 -3.97
C ASP A 45 13.03 -11.40 -4.68
N LEU A 46 11.81 -11.36 -4.16
CA LEU A 46 10.75 -10.49 -4.65
C LEU A 46 11.15 -9.00 -4.59
N ILE A 47 11.71 -8.55 -3.47
CA ILE A 47 12.12 -7.14 -3.29
C ILE A 47 13.24 -6.78 -4.28
N GLU A 48 14.23 -7.65 -4.44
CA GLU A 48 15.32 -7.45 -5.41
C GLU A 48 14.76 -7.34 -6.84
N GLU A 49 13.91 -8.28 -7.24
CA GLU A 49 13.32 -8.30 -8.58
C GLU A 49 12.43 -7.08 -8.84
N LEU A 50 11.55 -6.70 -7.89
CA LEU A 50 10.72 -5.50 -8.01
C LEU A 50 11.56 -4.22 -8.09
N SER A 51 12.70 -4.16 -7.39
CA SER A 51 13.61 -3.02 -7.48
C SER A 51 14.25 -2.88 -8.86
N GLY A 52 14.42 -3.99 -9.59
CA GLY A 52 14.98 -4.03 -10.94
C GLY A 52 13.97 -3.81 -12.07
N LEU A 53 12.74 -4.25 -11.88
CA LEU A 53 11.76 -4.39 -12.97
C LEU A 53 10.65 -3.34 -12.98
N PHE A 54 10.61 -2.40 -12.03
CA PHE A 54 9.47 -1.50 -11.85
C PHE A 54 9.04 -0.76 -13.15
N PHE A 55 9.99 -0.25 -13.94
CA PHE A 55 9.69 0.38 -15.24
C PHE A 55 9.06 -0.58 -16.26
N GLU A 56 9.47 -1.85 -16.30
CA GLU A 56 8.91 -2.84 -17.22
C GLU A 56 7.47 -3.22 -16.84
N TYR A 57 7.17 -3.33 -15.54
CA TYR A 57 5.80 -3.51 -15.07
C TYR A 57 4.89 -2.32 -15.40
N THR A 58 5.44 -1.10 -15.43
CA THR A 58 4.64 0.03 -15.92
C THR A 58 4.33 -0.03 -17.41
N LYS A 59 5.15 -0.70 -18.24
CA LYS A 59 4.79 -0.96 -19.64
C LYS A 59 3.68 -2.00 -19.78
N ASN A 60 3.55 -2.93 -18.83
CA ASN A 60 2.42 -3.86 -18.79
C ASN A 60 1.07 -3.16 -18.56
N TYR A 61 1.03 -1.90 -18.09
CA TYR A 61 -0.19 -1.09 -18.12
C TYR A 61 -0.77 -0.88 -19.53
N LEU A 62 0.06 -1.05 -20.55
CA LEU A 62 -0.31 -0.89 -21.96
C LEU A 62 -0.58 -2.22 -22.65
N ASN A 63 -0.38 -3.36 -21.97
CA ASN A 63 -0.72 -4.69 -22.47
C ASN A 63 -2.22 -4.96 -22.35
N HIS A 64 -2.81 -5.55 -23.38
CA HIS A 64 -4.27 -5.60 -23.61
C HIS A 64 -5.07 -6.44 -22.59
N ASN A 65 -4.41 -7.11 -21.64
CA ASN A 65 -5.05 -7.94 -20.61
C ASN A 65 -5.08 -7.29 -19.22
N PHE A 66 -4.43 -6.14 -19.01
CA PHE A 66 -4.58 -5.40 -17.78
C PHE A 66 -5.68 -4.36 -17.93
N ASN A 67 -6.75 -4.52 -17.16
CA ASN A 67 -7.77 -3.48 -17.00
C ASN A 67 -7.40 -2.64 -15.78
N PRO A 68 -6.74 -1.48 -15.94
CA PRO A 68 -6.45 -0.59 -14.82
C PRO A 68 -7.75 -0.20 -14.11
N ILE A 69 -7.68 -0.12 -12.79
CA ILE A 69 -8.61 0.64 -11.95
C ILE A 69 -8.36 2.12 -12.22
N ILE A 70 -8.84 2.57 -13.37
CA ILE A 70 -8.99 3.99 -13.66
C ILE A 70 -10.05 4.45 -12.67
N LYS A 71 -9.66 5.19 -11.62
CA LYS A 71 -10.50 5.91 -10.62
C LYS A 71 -9.99 5.86 -9.18
N PHE A 72 -8.92 5.12 -8.89
CA PHE A 72 -8.14 5.36 -7.67
C PHE A 72 -7.21 6.57 -7.88
N GLY A 73 -7.15 7.48 -6.90
CA GLY A 73 -6.24 8.63 -6.95
C GLY A 73 -4.78 8.19 -7.09
N GLY A 74 -4.02 8.85 -7.97
CA GLY A 74 -2.55 8.76 -8.00
C GLY A 74 -1.96 7.36 -8.15
N ASP A 75 -2.50 6.52 -9.05
CA ASP A 75 -2.00 5.22 -9.55
C ASP A 75 -1.62 4.12 -8.53
N CYS A 76 -1.65 4.40 -7.22
CA CYS A 76 -1.21 3.46 -6.17
C CYS A 76 -1.92 2.11 -6.24
N ALA A 77 -3.24 2.08 -6.38
CA ALA A 77 -3.98 0.82 -6.49
C ALA A 77 -3.64 0.02 -7.75
N ASN A 78 -3.43 0.70 -8.90
CA ASN A 78 -3.09 0.04 -10.15
C ASN A 78 -1.72 -0.63 -10.09
N VAL A 79 -0.76 0.09 -9.52
CA VAL A 79 0.60 -0.41 -9.28
C VAL A 79 0.56 -1.64 -8.39
N HIS A 80 -0.08 -1.54 -7.22
CA HIS A 80 -0.09 -2.65 -6.28
C HIS A 80 -0.95 -3.82 -6.76
N LEU A 81 -2.03 -3.59 -7.52
CA LEU A 81 -2.79 -4.68 -8.14
C LEU A 81 -1.93 -5.49 -9.11
N GLN A 82 -1.09 -4.82 -9.92
CA GLN A 82 -0.14 -5.50 -10.80
C GLN A 82 0.92 -6.28 -10.04
N ILE A 83 1.49 -5.68 -9.01
CA ILE A 83 2.44 -6.36 -8.13
C ILE A 83 1.81 -7.60 -7.49
N LEU A 84 0.56 -7.51 -7.04
CA LEU A 84 -0.14 -8.66 -6.47
C LEU A 84 -0.40 -9.76 -7.50
N CYS A 85 -0.73 -9.41 -8.75
CA CYS A 85 -0.83 -10.40 -9.82
C CYS A 85 0.52 -11.07 -10.10
N PHE A 86 1.61 -10.30 -10.11
CA PHE A 86 2.96 -10.81 -10.27
C PHE A 86 3.35 -11.76 -9.12
N ILE A 87 3.13 -11.37 -7.87
CA ILE A 87 3.37 -12.22 -6.69
C ILE A 87 2.56 -13.53 -6.81
N ASN A 88 1.29 -13.46 -7.18
CA ASN A 88 0.45 -14.65 -7.31
C ASN A 88 0.89 -15.58 -8.45
N GLU A 89 1.50 -15.06 -9.50
CA GLU A 89 1.97 -15.84 -10.64
C GLU A 89 3.31 -16.53 -10.35
N TYR A 90 4.29 -15.78 -9.84
CA TYR A 90 5.68 -16.21 -9.74
C TYR A 90 6.12 -16.56 -8.30
N TYR A 91 5.46 -16.01 -7.29
CA TYR A 91 5.81 -16.14 -5.87
C TYR A 91 4.66 -16.74 -5.04
N ARG A 92 4.09 -17.86 -5.50
CA ARG A 92 2.88 -18.50 -4.91
C ARG A 92 2.98 -18.87 -3.43
N SER A 93 4.18 -18.99 -2.88
CA SER A 93 4.41 -19.26 -1.46
C SER A 93 4.23 -18.01 -0.58
N ILE A 94 4.19 -16.81 -1.16
CA ILE A 94 4.04 -15.56 -0.44
C ILE A 94 2.54 -15.30 -0.28
N SER A 95 2.07 -15.23 0.97
CA SER A 95 0.74 -14.70 1.25
C SER A 95 0.80 -13.18 1.12
N ALA A 96 0.24 -12.65 0.03
CA ALA A 96 0.09 -11.22 -0.19
C ALA A 96 -1.39 -10.83 -0.29
N ASN A 97 -1.73 -9.68 0.29
CA ASN A 97 -3.05 -9.06 0.17
C ASN A 97 -2.89 -7.60 -0.24
N ILE A 98 -3.70 -7.14 -1.21
CA ILE A 98 -3.82 -5.70 -1.43
C ILE A 98 -4.56 -5.11 -0.24
N THR A 99 -4.03 -4.01 0.26
CA THR A 99 -4.48 -3.36 1.49
C THR A 99 -4.80 -1.91 1.19
N ILE A 100 -5.96 -1.46 1.64
CA ILE A 100 -6.42 -0.08 1.53
C ILE A 100 -6.55 0.46 2.95
N GLY A 101 -6.05 1.67 3.17
CA GLY A 101 -6.08 2.23 4.49
C GLY A 101 -5.52 3.63 4.59
N GLU A 102 -5.30 4.03 5.82
CA GLU A 102 -4.67 5.30 6.14
C GLU A 102 -3.15 5.18 6.07
N VAL A 103 -2.54 6.23 5.53
CA VAL A 103 -1.10 6.43 5.56
C VAL A 103 -0.82 7.83 6.06
N LEU A 104 -0.20 7.93 7.23
CA LEU A 104 0.24 9.19 7.82
C LEU A 104 1.75 9.34 7.69
N LEU A 105 2.17 10.56 7.45
CA LEU A 105 3.55 11.02 7.35
C LEU A 105 3.72 12.07 8.45
N SER A 106 4.67 11.83 9.36
CA SER A 106 4.89 12.72 10.50
C SER A 106 3.58 12.99 11.27
N GLU A 107 2.74 11.95 11.44
CA GLU A 107 1.45 11.91 12.15
C GLU A 107 0.30 12.79 11.62
N GLN A 108 0.53 13.69 10.66
CA GLN A 108 -0.49 14.69 10.29
C GLN A 108 -0.77 14.78 8.79
N LEU A 109 0.25 14.57 7.96
CA LEU A 109 0.16 14.69 6.51
C LEU A 109 -0.08 13.32 5.89
N GLY A 110 -0.87 13.22 4.82
CA GLY A 110 -1.05 11.97 4.10
C GLY A 110 -2.51 11.64 3.81
N PHE A 111 -2.77 10.35 3.64
CA PHE A 111 -4.01 9.78 3.15
C PHE A 111 -4.87 9.32 4.33
N LYS A 112 -5.82 10.15 4.76
CA LYS A 112 -6.66 9.83 5.92
C LYS A 112 -7.80 8.91 5.49
N PHE A 113 -7.91 7.73 6.09
CA PHE A 113 -8.96 6.77 5.78
C PHE A 113 -9.26 5.88 6.98
N ASN A 114 -10.51 5.51 7.18
CA ASN A 114 -10.93 4.68 8.32
C ASN A 114 -12.16 3.84 7.94
N GLN A 115 -12.60 2.97 8.85
CA GLN A 115 -13.73 2.09 8.61
C GLN A 115 -15.04 2.85 8.35
N ASP A 116 -15.30 3.96 9.06
CA ASP A 116 -16.51 4.77 8.84
C ASP A 116 -16.57 5.33 7.41
N ARG A 117 -15.46 5.94 6.93
CA ARG A 117 -15.34 6.41 5.54
C ARG A 117 -15.45 5.26 4.54
N CYS A 118 -14.88 4.10 4.87
CA CYS A 118 -14.99 2.92 4.02
C CYS A 118 -16.44 2.44 3.90
N ILE A 119 -17.20 2.42 4.99
CA ILE A 119 -18.63 2.07 4.99
C ILE A 119 -19.40 3.06 4.14
N GLU A 120 -19.20 4.36 4.36
CA GLU A 120 -19.83 5.43 3.58
C GLU A 120 -19.59 5.22 2.08
N TRP A 121 -18.36 4.91 1.68
CA TRP A 121 -18.01 4.71 0.26
C TRP A 121 -18.60 3.42 -0.31
N LEU A 122 -18.69 2.35 0.47
CA LEU A 122 -19.34 1.11 0.04
C LEU A 122 -20.86 1.29 -0.15
N GLU A 123 -21.50 2.13 0.67
CA GLU A 123 -22.95 2.35 0.65
C GLU A 123 -23.38 3.42 -0.37
N HIS A 124 -22.58 4.47 -0.55
CA HIS A 124 -22.95 5.65 -1.34
C HIS A 124 -22.07 5.86 -2.57
N GLY A 125 -21.07 5.01 -2.76
CA GLY A 125 -20.04 5.19 -3.78
C GLY A 125 -18.90 6.07 -3.28
N SER A 126 -17.70 5.78 -3.78
CA SER A 126 -16.50 6.55 -3.52
C SER A 126 -16.46 7.88 -4.31
N PRO A 127 -15.76 8.91 -3.81
CA PRO A 127 -15.60 10.18 -4.50
C PRO A 127 -14.85 10.02 -5.84
N PRO A 128 -15.00 10.97 -6.80
CA PRO A 128 -14.30 10.92 -8.08
C PRO A 128 -12.77 10.83 -7.98
N ILE A 129 -12.20 11.38 -6.90
CA ILE A 129 -10.79 11.24 -6.54
C ILE A 129 -10.74 10.46 -5.25
N PHE A 130 -10.25 9.22 -5.33
CA PHE A 130 -10.07 8.37 -4.16
C PHE A 130 -8.94 8.91 -3.28
N ASP A 131 -9.29 9.49 -2.13
CA ASP A 131 -8.36 10.07 -1.16
C ASP A 131 -8.02 9.06 -0.05
N SER A 132 -7.46 7.93 -0.45
CA SER A 132 -6.77 7.00 0.45
C SER A 132 -5.59 6.35 -0.28
N HIS A 133 -4.88 5.44 0.39
CA HIS A 133 -3.71 4.78 -0.18
C HIS A 133 -3.88 3.27 -0.25
N ALA A 134 -3.25 2.66 -1.25
CA ALA A 134 -3.19 1.22 -1.40
C ALA A 134 -1.74 0.73 -1.42
N TRP A 135 -1.48 -0.41 -0.78
CA TRP A 135 -0.18 -1.08 -0.73
C TRP A 135 -0.37 -2.61 -0.66
N ILE A 136 0.72 -3.38 -0.64
CA ILE A 136 0.68 -4.82 -0.41
C ILE A 136 1.10 -5.13 1.03
N THR A 137 0.29 -5.92 1.73
CA THR A 137 0.68 -6.55 2.99
C THR A 137 1.02 -8.00 2.75
N ILE A 138 2.23 -8.40 3.10
CA ILE A 138 2.70 -9.79 3.08
C ILE A 138 2.53 -10.39 4.49
N ASN A 139 1.97 -11.59 4.53
CA ASN A 139 1.48 -12.25 5.74
C ASN A 139 0.54 -11.31 6.52
N ASN A 140 0.98 -10.83 7.68
CA ASN A 140 0.17 -9.98 8.55
C ASN A 140 0.89 -8.69 8.99
N ASP A 141 2.15 -8.49 8.64
CA ASP A 141 2.97 -7.43 9.24
C ASP A 141 4.14 -6.91 8.40
N TYR A 142 4.21 -7.31 7.13
CA TYR A 142 5.25 -6.85 6.23
C TYR A 142 4.63 -6.01 5.12
N ILE A 143 5.06 -4.77 5.00
CA ILE A 143 4.55 -3.80 4.03
C ILE A 143 5.44 -3.83 2.79
N LEU A 144 4.81 -3.64 1.64
CA LEU A 144 5.46 -3.42 0.35
C LEU A 144 4.69 -2.32 -0.38
N ASP A 145 5.35 -1.18 -0.56
CA ASP A 145 4.77 0.03 -1.15
C ASP A 145 5.69 0.66 -2.19
N CYS A 146 5.31 0.51 -3.45
CA CYS A 146 6.06 1.01 -4.60
C CYS A 146 5.76 2.47 -4.95
N THR A 147 4.86 3.15 -4.23
CA THR A 147 4.32 4.44 -4.67
C THR A 147 4.44 5.55 -3.64
N ILE A 148 4.43 5.24 -2.34
CA ILE A 148 4.50 6.26 -1.30
C ILE A 148 5.79 7.07 -1.36
N GLY A 149 6.92 6.44 -1.67
CA GLY A 149 8.20 7.13 -1.75
C GLY A 149 8.17 8.21 -2.83
N THR A 150 7.64 7.85 -3.99
CA THR A 150 7.43 8.78 -5.11
C THR A 150 6.44 9.88 -4.75
N TYR A 151 5.36 9.55 -4.04
CA TYR A 151 4.42 10.56 -3.54
C TYR A 151 5.11 11.55 -2.60
N ILE A 152 5.93 11.09 -1.65
CA ILE A 152 6.70 11.95 -0.74
C ILE A 152 7.58 12.89 -1.56
N ASN A 153 8.42 12.38 -2.45
CA ASN A 153 9.35 13.20 -3.24
C ASN A 153 8.63 14.21 -4.15
N THR A 154 7.51 13.82 -4.76
CA THR A 154 6.87 14.64 -5.79
C THR A 154 5.74 15.52 -5.23
N ARG A 155 5.22 15.30 -4.02
CA ARG A 155 4.08 16.06 -3.51
C ARG A 155 4.33 16.75 -2.18
N ILE A 156 5.27 16.24 -1.38
CA ILE A 156 5.45 16.69 0.01
C ILE A 156 6.82 17.32 0.22
N ASP A 157 7.85 16.72 -0.37
CA ASP A 157 9.23 17.19 -0.23
C ASP A 157 9.33 18.69 -0.61
N PRO A 158 10.07 19.52 0.17
CA PRO A 158 10.23 20.94 -0.11
C PRO A 158 10.74 21.23 -1.52
N ASP A 159 11.54 20.33 -2.09
CA ASP A 159 12.09 20.43 -3.44
C ASP A 159 11.20 19.72 -4.49
N SER A 160 9.92 19.45 -4.19
CA SER A 160 9.03 18.67 -5.05
C SER A 160 8.91 19.17 -6.49
N ALA A 161 9.09 20.48 -6.73
CA ALA A 161 9.14 21.04 -8.08
C ALA A 161 10.37 20.54 -8.86
N THR A 162 11.55 20.59 -8.24
CA THR A 162 12.80 20.07 -8.79
C THR A 162 12.75 18.56 -8.94
N ASN A 163 12.26 17.85 -7.92
CA ASN A 163 12.14 16.39 -7.95
C ASN A 163 11.26 15.93 -9.12
N LYS A 164 10.18 16.66 -9.46
CA LYS A 164 9.37 16.36 -10.65
C LYS A 164 10.11 16.64 -11.96
N SER A 165 10.75 17.80 -12.08
CA SER A 165 11.44 18.17 -13.33
C SER A 165 12.63 17.27 -13.64
N GLU A 166 13.27 16.71 -12.60
CA GLU A 166 14.40 15.81 -12.72
C GLU A 166 14.01 14.32 -12.66
N GLU A 167 12.71 14.03 -12.54
CA GLU A 167 12.16 12.67 -12.45
C GLU A 167 12.76 11.85 -11.29
N LEU A 168 12.91 12.47 -10.11
CA LEU A 168 13.46 11.87 -8.90
C LEU A 168 12.40 11.09 -8.11
N TYR A 169 12.19 9.84 -8.48
CA TYR A 169 11.24 8.92 -7.85
C TYR A 169 11.74 8.42 -6.48
N GLY A 170 10.84 7.93 -5.63
CA GLY A 170 11.18 7.59 -4.24
C GLY A 170 11.37 6.11 -3.93
N GLY A 171 11.41 5.27 -4.96
CA GLY A 171 11.71 3.84 -4.80
C GLY A 171 10.61 3.03 -4.13
N LEU A 172 10.99 1.83 -3.71
CA LEU A 172 10.19 0.87 -2.97
C LEU A 172 10.45 1.05 -1.47
N ILE A 173 9.37 1.26 -0.71
CA ILE A 173 9.35 1.21 0.75
C ILE A 173 8.82 -0.15 1.18
N PHE A 174 9.53 -0.84 2.07
CA PHE A 174 9.18 -2.20 2.44
C PHE A 174 9.66 -2.58 3.84
N GLY A 175 9.14 -3.66 4.40
CA GLY A 175 9.57 -4.18 5.72
C GLY A 175 8.45 -4.18 6.75
N HIS A 176 8.79 -4.48 8.00
CA HIS A 176 7.85 -4.36 9.11
C HIS A 176 7.54 -2.90 9.42
N ALA A 177 6.32 -2.60 9.87
CA ALA A 177 5.85 -1.23 10.07
C ALA A 177 6.71 -0.39 11.05
N ASP A 178 7.40 -1.04 11.99
CA ASP A 178 8.34 -0.43 12.95
C ASP A 178 9.80 -0.41 12.47
N ASN A 179 10.09 -1.06 11.34
CA ASN A 179 11.41 -1.17 10.74
C ASN A 179 11.33 -1.15 9.20
N LEU A 180 10.76 -0.06 8.67
CA LEU A 180 10.69 0.16 7.24
C LEU A 180 12.09 0.41 6.66
N GLN A 181 12.28 -0.11 5.46
CA GLN A 181 13.47 0.01 4.63
C GLN A 181 13.10 0.66 3.31
N HIS A 182 14.13 1.10 2.57
CA HIS A 182 13.99 1.73 1.27
C HIS A 182 15.01 1.15 0.30
N ILE A 183 14.56 0.87 -0.93
CA ILE A 183 15.42 0.58 -2.07
C ILE A 183 14.99 1.43 -3.28
N ALA A 184 15.95 2.08 -3.94
CA ALA A 184 15.67 2.81 -5.17
C ALA A 184 15.40 1.83 -6.32
N PHE A 185 14.50 2.21 -7.25
CA PHE A 185 14.33 1.45 -8.48
C PHE A 185 15.56 1.64 -9.37
N SER A 186 16.23 0.55 -9.73
CA SER A 186 17.56 0.60 -10.37
C SER A 186 17.53 1.22 -11.78
N ASN A 187 16.38 1.19 -12.42
CA ASN A 187 16.12 1.73 -13.76
C ASN A 187 15.53 3.15 -13.75
N LEU A 188 15.35 3.77 -12.59
CA LEU A 188 14.82 5.12 -12.45
C LEU A 188 15.80 6.01 -11.69
N LYS A 189 15.75 7.32 -11.94
CA LYS A 189 16.44 8.28 -11.08
C LYS A 189 15.71 8.31 -9.74
N GLY A 190 16.45 8.05 -8.67
CA GLY A 190 15.91 7.94 -7.32
C GLY A 190 16.39 9.05 -6.39
N LYS A 191 15.51 9.51 -5.50
CA LYS A 191 15.87 10.26 -4.28
C LYS A 191 15.28 9.49 -3.10
N THR A 192 16.09 9.19 -2.09
CA THR A 192 15.56 8.57 -0.87
C THR A 192 14.62 9.56 -0.17
N PRO A 193 13.35 9.19 0.10
CA PRO A 193 12.38 10.11 0.68
C PRO A 193 12.73 10.35 2.15
N GLN A 194 13.07 11.59 2.54
CA GLN A 194 13.61 11.87 3.89
C GLN A 194 12.70 11.43 5.05
N GLU A 195 11.39 11.38 4.84
CA GLU A 195 10.41 11.07 5.86
C GLU A 195 9.93 9.61 5.87
N TYR A 196 10.57 8.71 5.11
CA TYR A 196 10.05 7.34 4.96
C TYR A 196 10.01 6.55 6.28
N LEU A 197 10.92 6.83 7.22
CA LEU A 197 10.92 6.22 8.56
C LEU A 197 9.79 6.71 9.46
N LYS A 198 9.06 7.77 9.06
CA LYS A 198 7.94 8.35 9.79
C LYS A 198 6.60 7.98 9.18
N ILE A 199 6.58 7.06 8.21
CA ILE A 199 5.36 6.57 7.61
C ILE A 199 4.66 5.66 8.62
N LYS A 200 3.38 5.92 8.87
CA LYS A 200 2.51 5.07 9.65
C LYS A 200 1.39 4.54 8.75
N TYR A 201 1.33 3.23 8.63
CA TYR A 201 0.27 2.53 7.90
C TYR A 201 -0.78 2.01 8.87
N THR A 202 -2.04 2.28 8.56
CA THR A 202 -3.20 1.76 9.28
C THR A 202 -4.10 1.05 8.26
N PRO A 203 -4.04 -0.30 8.16
CA PRO A 203 -4.93 -1.04 7.27
C PRO A 203 -6.39 -0.86 7.70
N VAL A 204 -7.29 -0.70 6.74
CA VAL A 204 -8.73 -0.54 6.98
C VAL A 204 -9.52 -1.70 6.39
N ILE A 205 -9.23 -2.03 5.14
CA ILE A 205 -9.91 -3.08 4.38
C ILE A 205 -8.91 -3.70 3.39
N ILE A 206 -9.08 -4.98 3.09
CA ILE A 206 -8.12 -5.73 2.27
C ILE A 206 -8.82 -6.57 1.20
N GLY A 207 -8.04 -7.03 0.23
CA GLY A 207 -8.52 -7.90 -0.84
C GLY A 207 -8.90 -7.15 -2.12
N LYS A 208 -8.64 -7.78 -3.27
CA LYS A 208 -9.00 -7.25 -4.59
C LYS A 208 -10.50 -6.99 -4.72
N SER A 209 -11.35 -7.86 -4.15
CA SER A 209 -12.81 -7.67 -4.23
C SER A 209 -13.25 -6.37 -3.55
N ALA A 210 -12.68 -6.05 -2.39
CA ALA A 210 -12.95 -4.80 -1.69
C ALA A 210 -12.43 -3.60 -2.50
N LEU A 211 -11.22 -3.71 -3.06
CA LEU A 211 -10.64 -2.69 -3.93
C LEU A 211 -11.53 -2.34 -5.12
N TYR A 212 -12.07 -3.35 -5.83
CA TYR A 212 -12.96 -3.13 -6.97
C TYR A 212 -14.28 -2.49 -6.58
N MET A 213 -14.81 -2.78 -5.39
CA MET A 213 -16.05 -2.18 -4.89
C MET A 213 -15.86 -0.73 -4.46
N LEU A 214 -14.70 -0.41 -3.90
CA LEU A 214 -14.33 0.94 -3.49
C LEU A 214 -13.87 1.81 -4.66
N ALA A 215 -13.50 1.22 -5.79
CA ALA A 215 -13.16 1.99 -6.97
C ALA A 215 -14.41 2.74 -7.49
N PRO A 216 -14.34 4.07 -7.72
CA PRO A 216 -15.48 4.80 -8.26
C PRO A 216 -15.92 4.19 -9.60
N GLY A 217 -17.23 4.09 -9.84
CA GLY A 217 -17.76 3.48 -11.07
C GLY A 217 -17.39 4.26 -12.34
N HIS A 218 -17.21 3.57 -13.48
CA HIS A 218 -17.22 4.22 -14.80
C HIS A 218 -18.67 4.60 -15.12
N THR A 219 -19.07 5.82 -14.77
CA THR A 219 -20.18 6.47 -15.47
C THR A 219 -19.65 7.10 -16.75
#